data_AF-A0A2S6PV25-F1
#
_entry.id   AF-A0A2S6PV25-F1
#
_cell.length_a   1.000
_cell.length_b   1.000
_cell.length_c   1.000
_cell.angle_alpha   90.00
_cell.angle_beta   90.00
_cell.angle_gamma   90.00
#
_symmetry.space_group_name_H-M   'P 1'
#
loop_
_entity.id
_entity.type
_entity.pdbx_description
1 polymer ?
#
loop_
_entity_poly.entity_id
_entity_poly.type
_entity_poly.pdbx_seq_one_letter_code
_entity_poly.pdbx_strand_id
1 'polypeptide(L)' 'MSVTPADSVLRVEKGQAGPEELAAITAVLLARAAAQPDAPARRGRSTAGWRRLERTPGFRAPHSWQG' A
#
# COMPACT_ATOMS: atom_id res chain seq x y z
N MET A 1 26.36 -1.75 -20.48
CA MET A 1 25.43 -2.40 -21.43
C MET A 1 24.07 -2.45 -20.75
N SER A 2 23.18 -1.54 -21.11
CA SER A 2 21.84 -1.46 -20.53
C SER A 2 21.00 -2.57 -21.12
N VAL A 3 20.72 -3.61 -20.34
CA VAL A 3 19.70 -4.59 -20.71
C VAL A 3 18.38 -3.82 -20.67
N THR A 4 17.72 -3.66 -21.80
CA THR A 4 16.31 -3.31 -21.85
C THR A 4 15.54 -4.61 -21.68
N PRO A 5 15.11 -4.99 -20.45
CA PRO A 5 14.05 -5.97 -20.36
C PRO A 5 12.87 -5.37 -21.11
N ALA A 6 12.17 -6.18 -21.91
CA ALA A 6 10.86 -5.82 -22.43
C ALA A 6 10.09 -5.05 -21.35
N ASP A 7 9.67 -3.82 -21.65
CA ASP A 7 9.10 -2.82 -20.72
C ASP A 7 8.93 -3.34 -19.29
N SER A 8 9.92 -3.07 -18.43
CA SER A 8 9.85 -3.44 -17.02
C SER A 8 8.49 -2.99 -16.46
N VAL A 9 7.67 -3.96 -16.04
CA VAL A 9 6.31 -3.72 -15.53
C VAL A 9 6.33 -2.79 -14.30
N LEU A 10 7.49 -2.68 -13.66
CA LEU A 10 7.76 -1.82 -12.51
C LEU A 10 8.76 -0.72 -12.88
N ARG A 11 8.44 0.53 -12.49
CA ARG A 11 9.32 1.70 -12.61
C ARG A 11 9.91 2.05 -11.25
N VAL A 12 11.22 2.25 -11.19
CA VAL A 12 11.93 2.69 -9.97
C VAL A 12 12.05 4.21 -9.99
N GLU A 13 11.38 4.90 -9.06
CA GLU A 13 11.42 6.38 -8.97
C GLU A 13 12.68 6.92 -8.28
N LYS A 14 13.21 6.17 -7.31
CA LYS A 14 14.36 6.57 -6.49
C LYS A 14 15.20 5.36 -6.12
N GLY A 15 16.51 5.53 -6.09
CA GLY A 15 17.47 4.46 -5.79
C GLY A 15 17.66 3.50 -6.97
N GLN A 16 18.26 2.34 -6.69
CA GLN A 16 18.41 1.24 -7.63
C GLN A 16 17.85 -0.03 -7.00
N ALA A 17 17.21 -0.86 -7.82
CA ALA A 17 16.76 -2.18 -7.44
C ALA A 17 17.47 -3.21 -8.31
N GLY A 18 18.02 -4.24 -7.67
CA GLY A 18 18.56 -5.40 -8.35
C GLY A 18 17.47 -6.25 -9.00
N PRO A 19 17.85 -7.15 -9.92
CA PRO A 19 16.89 -8.03 -10.59
C PRO A 19 16.13 -8.93 -9.58
N GLU A 20 16.77 -9.36 -8.50
CA GLU A 20 16.14 -10.19 -7.46
C GLU A 20 15.07 -9.42 -6.68
N GLU A 21 15.31 -8.14 -6.39
CA GLU A 21 14.36 -7.28 -5.68
C GLU A 21 13.13 -7.00 -6.55
N LEU A 22 13.32 -6.72 -7.85
CA LEU A 22 12.22 -6.53 -8.79
C LEU A 22 11.40 -7.82 -8.99
N ALA A 23 12.06 -8.98 -9.04
CA ALA A 23 11.41 -10.28 -9.12
C ALA A 23 10.57 -10.55 -7.86
N ALA A 24 11.11 -10.26 -6.67
CA ALA A 24 10.39 -10.42 -5.40
C ALA A 24 9.13 -9.55 -5.35
N ILE A 25 9.22 -8.27 -5.72
CA ILE A 25 8.07 -7.37 -5.75
C ILE A 25 7.02 -7.86 -6.75
N THR A 26 7.44 -8.28 -7.95
CA THR A 26 6.54 -8.82 -8.97
C THR A 26 5.82 -10.07 -8.46
N ALA A 27 6.55 -11.00 -7.84
CA ALA A 27 5.98 -12.23 -7.28
C ALA A 27 4.93 -11.93 -6.21
N VAL A 28 5.19 -10.97 -5.32
CA VAL A 28 4.22 -10.54 -4.30
C VAL A 28 2.97 -9.94 -4.96
N LEU A 29 3.13 -9.06 -5.96
CA LEU A 29 1.99 -8.46 -6.65
C LEU A 29 1.12 -9.51 -7.36
N LEU A 30 1.75 -10.48 -8.03
CA LEU A 30 1.03 -11.59 -8.67
C LEU A 30 0.33 -12.48 -7.65
N ALA A 31 0.98 -12.82 -6.55
CA ALA A 31 0.36 -13.60 -5.47
C ALA A 31 -0.86 -12.88 -4.89
N ARG A 32 -0.76 -11.55 -4.71
CA ARG A 32 -1.87 -10.72 -4.22
C ARG A 32 -3.02 -10.60 -5.21
N ALA A 33 -2.72 -10.54 -6.52
CA ALA A 33 -3.74 -10.52 -7.56
C ALA A 33 -4.45 -11.88 -7.71
N ALA A 34 -3.71 -12.98 -7.53
CA ALA A 34 -4.24 -14.34 -7.57
C ALA A 34 -5.06 -14.69 -6.31
N ALA A 35 -4.70 -14.11 -5.16
CA ALA A 35 -5.47 -14.25 -3.94
C ALA A 35 -6.83 -13.54 -4.10
N GLN A 36 -7.88 -14.30 -4.43
CA GLN A 36 -9.25 -13.82 -4.33
C GLN A 36 -9.52 -13.49 -2.86
N PRO A 37 -9.84 -12.22 -2.53
CA PRO A 37 -10.29 -11.92 -1.19
C PRO A 37 -11.59 -12.69 -0.96
N ASP A 38 -11.67 -13.44 0.15
CA ASP A 38 -12.95 -13.91 0.65
C ASP A 38 -13.89 -12.70 0.65
N ALA A 39 -15.06 -12.85 0.02
CA ALA A 39 -15.98 -11.74 -0.20
C ALA A 39 -16.11 -10.98 1.13
N PRO A 40 -15.69 -9.71 1.21
CA PRO A 40 -15.71 -9.03 2.49
C PRO A 40 -17.17 -9.04 2.93
N ALA A 41 -17.47 -9.70 4.05
CA ALA A 41 -18.75 -9.57 4.71
C ALA A 41 -19.00 -8.07 4.77
N ARG A 42 -19.98 -7.59 3.99
CA ARG A 42 -20.15 -6.19 3.61
C ARG A 42 -20.12 -5.33 4.86
N ARG A 43 -18.93 -4.86 5.25
CA ARG A 43 -18.79 -3.95 6.38
C ARG A 43 -19.43 -2.68 5.84
N GLY A 44 -20.56 -2.31 6.43
CA GLY A 44 -21.29 -1.12 6.05
C GLY A 44 -20.28 0.01 5.89
N ARG A 45 -20.33 0.68 4.73
CA ARG A 45 -19.40 1.76 4.37
C ARG A 45 -19.14 2.58 5.63
N SER A 46 -17.89 2.57 6.11
CA SER A 46 -17.45 3.55 7.08
C SER A 46 -17.64 4.88 6.37
N THR A 47 -18.77 5.54 6.66
CA THR A 47 -18.93 6.96 6.37
C THR A 47 -17.66 7.58 6.88
N ALA A 48 -16.92 8.30 6.02
CA ALA A 48 -15.73 9.02 6.46
C ALA A 48 -16.13 9.74 7.75
N GLY A 49 -15.52 9.32 8.87
CA GLY A 49 -15.87 9.84 10.17
C GLY A 49 -15.31 11.24 10.25
N TRP A 50 -15.97 12.20 9.59
CA TRP A 50 -15.67 13.62 9.69
C TRP A 50 -15.64 13.92 11.18
N ARG A 51 -14.41 14.03 11.71
CA ARG A 51 -14.21 14.11 13.13
C ARG A 51 -14.72 15.48 13.54
N ARG A 52 -15.64 15.49 14.50
CA ARG A 52 -16.00 16.70 15.22
C ARG A 52 -14.80 17.06 16.09
N LEU A 53 -13.92 17.93 15.59
CA LEU A 53 -12.72 18.35 16.32
C LEU A 53 -13.08 18.95 17.68
N GLU A 54 -14.28 19.53 17.83
CA GLU A 54 -14.82 20.02 19.09
C GLU A 54 -15.02 18.95 20.18
N ARG A 55 -15.01 17.65 19.82
CA ARG A 55 -15.15 16.51 20.76
C ARG A 55 -13.87 15.68 20.91
N THR A 56 -12.79 16.07 20.25
CA THR A 56 -11.49 15.39 20.33
C THR A 56 -10.52 16.26 21.15
N PRO A 57 -9.69 15.70 22.04
CA PRO A 57 -8.64 16.48 22.70
C PRO A 57 -7.82 17.22 21.65
N GLY A 58 -7.71 18.55 21.78
CA GLY A 58 -7.06 19.41 20.79
C GLY A 58 -5.56 19.14 20.62
N PHE A 59 -4.97 18.35 21.52
CA PHE A 59 -3.60 17.90 21.45
C PHE A 59 -3.54 16.36 21.42
N ARG A 60 -2.92 15.81 20.37
CA ARG A 60 -2.49 14.42 20.32
C ARG A 60 -0.97 14.40 20.33
N ALA A 61 -0.41 13.50 21.14
CA ALA A 61 1.03 13.38 21.22
C ALA A 61 1.60 12.92 19.85
N PRO A 62 2.75 13.46 19.40
CA PRO A 62 3.34 13.16 18.08
C PRO A 62 3.62 11.69 17.78
N HIS A 63 3.68 10.85 18.82
CA HIS A 63 4.00 9.42 18.77
C HIS A 63 2.76 8.52 18.90
N SER A 64 1.55 9.10 18.86
CA SER A 64 0.32 8.31 18.83
C SER A 64 0.07 7.79 17.40
N TRP A 65 0.13 6.47 17.24
CA TRP A 65 -0.10 5.79 15.97
C TRP A 65 -1.52 5.21 15.86
N GLN A 66 -2.31 5.29 16.93
CA GLN A 66 -3.71 4.87 16.97
C GLN A 66 -4.59 6.12 16.91
N GLY A 67 -5.37 6.23 15.83
CA GLY A 67 -6.21 7.37 15.51
C GLY A 67 -7.67 7.09 15.75
#